data_AF-A0A7Z0ACM7-F1
#
_entry.id   AF-A0A7Z0ACM7-F1
#
_cell.length_a   1.000
_cell.length_b   1.000
_cell.length_c   1.000
_cell.angle_alpha   90.00
_cell.angle_beta   90.00
_cell.angle_gamma   90.00
#
_symmetry.space_group_name_H-M   'P 1'
#
loop_
_entity.id
_entity.type
_entity.pdbx_description
1 polymer ?
#
loop_
_entity_poly.entity_id
_entity_poly.type
_entity_poly.pdbx_seq_one_letter_code
_entity_poly.pdbx_strand_id
1 'polypeptide(L)' 'MLVTCSWQGQPFRVVRSTEEQGREIFRLFYRGHNADAAEALGLWKNDAGVYSYAVPRNDVSDLKVVHNTKIG' A
#
# COMPACT_ATOMS: atom_id res chain seq x y z
N MET A 1 7.73 7.60 9.88
CA MET A 1 7.14 8.11 8.63
C MET A 1 6.05 7.15 8.19
N LEU A 2 4.84 7.65 7.90
CA LEU A 2 3.74 6.84 7.36
C LEU A 2 3.54 7.25 5.90
N VAL A 3 3.52 6.28 4.99
CA VAL A 3 3.30 6.53 3.56
C VAL A 3 2.03 5.83 3.12
N THR A 4 1.15 6.55 2.44
CA THR A 4 -0.16 6.06 2.02
C THR A 4 -0.43 6.39 0.57
N CYS A 5 -1.22 5.57 -0.12
CA CYS A 5 -1.58 5.78 -1.51
C CYS A 5 -2.94 5.14 -1.82
N SER A 6 -3.42 5.38 -3.04
CA SER A 6 -4.57 4.72 -3.64
C SER A 6 -4.13 3.85 -4.81
N TRP A 7 -4.71 2.65 -4.92
CA TRP A 7 -4.50 1.73 -6.05
C TRP A 7 -5.83 1.06 -6.38
N GLN A 8 -6.21 0.98 -7.66
CA GLN A 8 -7.51 0.41 -8.08
C GLN A 8 -8.72 1.03 -7.32
N GLY A 9 -8.67 2.32 -7.00
CA GLY A 9 -9.72 3.03 -6.24
C GLY A 9 -9.79 2.67 -4.74
N GLN A 10 -8.81 1.95 -4.20
CA GLN A 10 -8.82 1.43 -2.84
C GLN A 10 -7.65 2.00 -2.01
N PRO A 11 -7.81 2.18 -0.68
CA PRO A 11 -6.80 2.80 0.16
C PRO A 11 -5.73 1.80 0.64
N PHE A 12 -4.46 2.17 0.51
CA PHE A 12 -3.31 1.37 0.93
C PHE A 12 -2.31 2.17 1.78
N ARG A 13 -1.48 1.43 2.52
CA ARG A 13 -0.26 1.90 3.16
C ARG A 13 0.94 1.30 2.44
N VAL A 14 1.91 2.11 2.07
CA VAL A 14 3.20 1.61 1.59
C VAL A 14 4.02 1.17 2.81
N VAL A 15 4.44 -0.09 2.81
CA VAL A 15 5.21 -0.69 3.92
C VAL A 15 6.67 -0.96 3.56
N ARG A 16 6.97 -1.05 2.25
CA ARG A 16 8.32 -1.20 1.74
C ARG A 16 8.39 -0.65 0.32
N SER A 17 9.52 -0.04 -0.03
CA SER A 17 9.92 0.19 -1.41
C SER A 17 11.18 -0.62 -1.71
N THR A 18 11.26 -1.17 -2.92
CA THR A 18 12.43 -1.90 -3.44
C THR A 18 12.65 -1.50 -4.88
N GLU A 19 13.90 -1.44 -5.33
CA GLU A 19 14.21 -1.28 -6.75
C GLU A 19 14.38 -2.65 -7.39
N GLU A 20 13.60 -2.94 -8.43
CA GLU A 20 13.70 -4.16 -9.22
C GLU A 20 13.72 -3.81 -10.71
N GLN A 21 14.76 -4.25 -11.42
CA GLN A 21 14.93 -4.00 -12.86
C GLN A 21 14.83 -2.51 -13.24
N GLY A 22 15.35 -1.62 -12.38
CA GLY A 22 15.31 -0.16 -12.58
C GLY A 22 13.94 0.48 -12.35
N ARG A 23 13.00 -0.23 -11.71
CA ARG A 23 11.68 0.29 -11.33
C ARG A 23 11.52 0.23 -9.81
N GLU A 24 10.97 1.28 -9.24
CA GLU A 24 10.58 1.29 -7.84
C GLU A 24 9.27 0.50 -7.67
N ILE A 25 9.32 -0.55 -6.85
CA ILE A 25 8.21 -1.42 -6.51
C ILE A 25 7.80 -1.13 -5.08
N PHE A 26 6.51 -0.87 -4.89
CA PHE A 26 5.88 -0.66 -3.59
C PHE A 26 5.19 -1.91 -3.11
N ARG A 27 5.52 -2.33 -1.89
CA ARG A 27 4.70 -3.28 -1.14
C ARG A 27 3.64 -2.51 -0.37
N LEU A 28 2.38 -2.84 -0.68
CA LEU A 28 1.19 -2.20 -0.13
C LEU A 28 0.51 -3.11 0.88
N PHE A 29 0.02 -2.55 1.98
CA PHE A 29 -0.96 -3.17 2.88
C PHE A 29 -2.32 -2.48 2.74
N TYR A 30 -3.37 -3.26 2.55
CA TYR A 30 -4.73 -2.77 2.37
C TYR A 30 -5.28 -2.18 3.67
N ARG A 31 -5.98 -1.04 3.55
CA ARG A 31 -6.58 -0.32 4.68
C ARG A 31 -8.10 -0.16 4.59
N GLY A 32 -8.75 -0.77 3.61
CA GLY A 32 -10.21 -0.64 3.46
C GLY A 32 -11.01 -1.54 4.39
N HIS A 33 -10.37 -2.41 5.18
CA HIS A 33 -11.01 -3.28 6.19
C HIS A 33 -12.16 -4.17 5.66
N ASN A 34 -12.17 -4.47 4.36
CA ASN A 34 -13.16 -5.32 3.71
C ASN A 34 -12.45 -6.51 3.04
N ALA A 35 -12.67 -7.72 3.57
CA ALA A 35 -12.03 -8.92 3.05
C ALA A 35 -12.51 -9.26 1.63
N ASP A 36 -13.80 -9.20 1.35
CA ASP A 36 -14.35 -9.47 0.02
C ASP A 36 -13.77 -8.54 -1.06
N ALA A 37 -13.61 -7.25 -0.73
CA ALA A 37 -12.95 -6.29 -1.62
C ALA A 37 -11.47 -6.62 -1.83
N ALA A 38 -10.76 -7.06 -0.78
CA ALA A 38 -9.37 -7.46 -0.87
C ALA A 38 -9.16 -8.71 -1.74
N GLU A 39 -10.03 -9.71 -1.59
CA GLU A 39 -10.00 -10.94 -2.41
C GLU A 39 -10.36 -10.62 -3.88
N ALA A 40 -11.36 -9.76 -4.12
CA ALA A 40 -11.73 -9.32 -5.47
C ALA A 40 -10.62 -8.58 -6.21
N LEU A 41 -9.74 -7.88 -5.48
CA LEU A 41 -8.54 -7.21 -6.01
C LEU A 41 -7.36 -8.17 -6.24
N GLY A 42 -7.50 -9.45 -5.86
CA GLY A 42 -6.42 -10.44 -5.95
C GLY A 42 -5.26 -10.17 -4.99
N LEU A 43 -5.53 -9.51 -3.85
CA LEU A 43 -4.50 -9.24 -2.85
C LEU A 43 -4.03 -10.54 -2.19
N TRP A 44 -2.73 -10.65 -1.89
CA TRP A 44 -2.22 -11.74 -1.08
C TRP A 44 -2.65 -11.57 0.37
N LYS A 45 -3.44 -12.52 0.86
CA LYS A 45 -3.76 -12.66 2.28
C LYS A 45 -2.53 -13.13 3.04
N ASN A 46 -1.99 -12.27 3.90
CA ASN A 46 -0.98 -12.64 4.89
C ASN A 46 -1.69 -13.13 6.16
N ASP A 47 -1.00 -13.01 7.29
CA ASP A 47 -1.52 -13.38 8.60
C ASP A 47 -2.44 -12.30 9.20
N ALA A 48 -3.32 -12.70 10.14
CA ALA A 48 -4.21 -11.83 10.91
C ALA A 48 -5.09 -10.86 10.08
N GLY A 49 -5.53 -11.26 8.88
CA GLY A 49 -6.42 -10.44 8.03
C GLY A 49 -5.72 -9.27 7.32
N VAL A 50 -4.38 -9.27 7.27
CA VAL A 50 -3.61 -8.30 6.50
C VAL A 50 -3.52 -8.73 5.05
N TYR A 51 -3.95 -7.87 4.14
CA TYR A 51 -3.88 -8.09 2.70
C TYR A 51 -2.79 -7.23 2.07
N SER A 52 -2.00 -7.80 1.17
CA SER A 52 -0.87 -7.10 0.54
C SER A 52 -0.74 -7.31 -0.96
N TYR A 53 -0.07 -6.37 -1.62
CA TYR A 53 0.28 -6.47 -3.03
C TYR A 53 1.58 -5.74 -3.32
N ALA A 54 2.27 -6.16 -4.38
CA ALA A 54 3.46 -5.49 -4.89
C ALA A 54 3.10 -4.83 -6.22
N VAL A 55 3.36 -3.54 -6.34
CA VAL A 55 2.96 -2.77 -7.51
C VAL A 55 4.03 -1.73 -7.85
N PRO A 56 4.28 -1.43 -9.14
CA PRO A 56 5.14 -0.32 -9.52
C PRO A 56 4.67 1.00 -8.90
N ARG A 57 5.62 1.86 -8.52
CA ARG A 57 5.34 3.22 -8.02
C ARG A 57 4.39 3.98 -8.95
N ASN A 58 4.49 3.80 -10.26
CA ASN A 58 3.71 4.56 -11.24
C ASN A 58 2.24 4.14 -11.34
N ASP A 59 1.87 2.99 -10.79
CA ASP A 59 0.48 2.51 -10.81
C ASP A 59 -0.31 2.98 -9.59
N VAL A 60 0.36 3.59 -8.60
CA VAL A 60 -0.31 4.16 -7.42
C VAL A 60 -0.52 5.67 -7.57
N SER A 61 -1.64 6.13 -7.03
CA SER A 61 -2.06 7.53 -7.01
C SER A 61 -2.18 8.04 -5.57
N ASP A 62 -2.34 9.36 -5.41
CA ASP A 62 -2.52 10.00 -4.10
C ASP A 62 -1.41 9.64 -3.08
N LEU A 63 -0.16 9.51 -3.55
CA LEU A 63 0.96 9.18 -2.67
C LEU A 63 1.19 10.33 -1.68
N LYS A 64 0.97 10.04 -0.39
CA LYS A 64 1.11 10.99 0.72
C LYS A 64 2.11 10.47 1.72
N VAL A 65 3.03 11.35 2.11
CA VAL A 65 3.98 11.11 3.20
C VAL A 65 3.51 11.90 4.41
N VAL A 66 3.11 11.19 5.46
CA VAL A 66 2.73 11.77 6.74
C VAL A 66 3.95 11.72 7.67
N HIS A 67 4.49 12.89 7.97
CA HIS A 67 5.40 13.10 9.09
C HIS A 67 4.58 13.43 10.33
N ASN A 68 4.66 12.58 11.35
CA ASN A 68 4.23 12.97 12.70
C ASN A 68 5.27 13.96 13.24
N THR A 69 5.09 15.24 12.96
CA THR A 69 5.79 16.27 13.72
C THR A 69 5.18 16.28 15.11
N LYS A 70 5.89 15.75 16.11
CA LYS A 70 5.57 16.06 17.51
C LYS A 70 5.81 17.56 17.67
N ILE A 71 4.75 18.34 17.72
CA ILE A 71 4.81 19.66 18.34
C ILE A 71 5.00 19.40 19.84
N GLY A 72 6.19 19.73 20.33
CA GLY A 72 6.50 19.80 21.75
C GLY A 72 6.03 21.10 22.36
#